data_AF-A0A3D1VK47-F1
#
_entry.id   AF-A0A3D1VK47-F1
#
_cell.length_a   1.000
_cell.length_b   1.000
_cell.length_c   1.000
_cell.angle_alpha   90.00
_cell.angle_beta   90.00
_cell.angle_gamma   90.00
#
_symmetry.space_group_name_H-M   'P 1'
#
loop_
_entity.id
_entity.type
_entity.pdbx_description
1 polymer ?
#
loop_
_entity_poly.entity_id
_entity_poly.type
_entity_poly.pdbx_seq_one_letter_code
_entity_poly.pdbx_strand_id
1 'polypeptide(L)' 'MGAIVMDIVVKNVCKSFGDKKVLENFNACFSAGSRTCIMGPSGCGKTTLA' A
#
# COMPACT_ATOMS: atom_id res chain seq x y z
N MET A 1 -18.48 -24.96 4.61
CA MET A 1 -17.10 -24.61 5.01
C MET A 1 -16.75 -23.31 4.31
N GLY A 2 -16.96 -22.17 4.98
CA GLY A 2 -16.71 -20.85 4.40
C GLY A 2 -15.22 -20.59 4.33
N ALA A 3 -14.72 -20.17 3.17
CA ALA A 3 -13.35 -19.71 3.04
C ALA A 3 -13.14 -18.49 3.95
N ILE A 4 -12.05 -18.48 4.71
CA ILE A 4 -11.65 -17.31 5.49
C ILE A 4 -11.03 -16.34 4.48
N VAL A 5 -11.72 -15.23 4.21
CA VAL A 5 -11.30 -14.20 3.25
C VAL A 5 -10.87 -13.00 4.09
N MET A 6 -9.59 -12.67 4.08
CA MET A 6 -9.00 -11.64 4.96
C MET A 6 -8.39 -10.53 4.13
N ASP A 7 -8.89 -9.32 4.33
CA ASP A 7 -8.36 -8.12 3.69
C ASP A 7 -6.96 -7.79 4.20
N ILE A 8 -6.14 -7.18 3.35
CA ILE A 8 -4.85 -6.63 3.74
C ILE A 8 -5.07 -5.17 4.13
N VAL A 9 -4.84 -4.85 5.42
CA VAL A 9 -5.02 -3.50 5.94
C VAL A 9 -3.66 -2.89 6.26
N VAL A 10 -3.35 -1.78 5.60
CA VAL A 10 -2.14 -0.98 5.79
C VAL A 10 -2.54 0.30 6.52
N LYS A 11 -1.93 0.55 7.68
CA LYS A 11 -2.22 1.74 8.51
C LYS A 11 -0.95 2.52 8.79
N ASN A 12 -1.03 3.82 8.58
CA ASN A 12 -0.03 4.82 8.93
C ASN A 12 1.40 4.46 8.47
N VAL A 13 1.55 3.96 7.24
CA VAL A 13 2.86 3.62 6.70
C VAL A 13 3.60 4.89 6.30
N CYS A 14 4.78 5.04 6.89
CA CYS A 14 5.72 6.11 6.60
C CYS A 14 7.04 5.50 6.14
N LYS A 15 7.64 6.04 5.07
CA LYS A 15 8.92 5.59 4.55
C LYS A 15 9.69 6.75 3.95
N SER A 16 10.95 6.87 4.35
CA SER A 16 11.91 7.83 3.79
C SER A 16 13.16 7.12 3.28
N PHE A 17 13.79 7.72 2.28
CA PHE A 17 15.14 7.39 1.80
C PHE A 17 16.00 8.64 1.91
N GLY A 18 16.87 8.68 2.92
CA GLY A 18 17.53 9.91 3.35
C GLY A 18 16.50 10.98 3.72
N ASP A 19 16.66 12.18 3.19
CA ASP A 19 15.76 13.32 3.43
C ASP A 19 14.45 13.24 2.63
N LYS A 20 14.36 12.34 1.65
CA LYS A 20 13.17 12.20 0.82
C LYS A 20 12.13 11.33 1.51
N LYS A 21 11.03 11.94 1.94
CA LYS A 21 9.80 11.22 2.33
C LYS A 21 9.13 10.64 1.08
N VAL A 22 9.03 9.32 1.01
CA VAL A 22 8.43 8.58 -0.12
C VAL A 22 7.03 8.10 0.19
N LEU A 23 6.75 7.77 1.46
CA LEU A 23 5.40 7.52 1.98
C LEU A 23 5.24 8.31 3.29
N GLU A 24 4.10 8.98 3.44
CA GLU A 24 3.75 9.73 4.63
C GLU A 24 2.29 9.47 4.96
N ASN A 25 2.02 8.89 6.13
CA ASN A 25 0.69 8.53 6.60
C ASN A 25 -0.13 7.72 5.58
N PHE A 26 0.50 6.75 4.90
CA PHE A 26 -0.19 5.93 3.91
C PHE A 26 -1.12 4.93 4.59
N ASN A 27 -2.41 4.98 4.23
CA ASN A 27 -3.45 4.09 4.74
C ASN A 27 -4.19 3.48 3.55
N ALA A 28 -4.34 2.15 3.54
CA ALA A 28 -5.04 1.44 2.48
C ALA A 28 -5.67 0.15 3.01
N CYS A 29 -6.75 -0.28 2.36
CA CYS A 29 -7.36 -1.59 2.57
C CYS A 29 -7.46 -2.27 1.21
N PHE A 30 -6.86 -3.46 1.08
CA PHE A 30 -6.91 -4.27 -0.12
C PHE A 30 -7.86 -5.45 0.12
N SER A 31 -9.00 -5.42 -0.56
CA SER A 31 -10.03 -6.43 -0.39
C SER A 31 -9.55 -7.80 -0.89
N ALA A 32 -9.73 -8.83 -0.09
CA ALA A 32 -9.35 -10.17 -0.49
C ALA A 32 -10.20 -10.68 -1.67
N GLY A 33 -9.55 -11.43 -2.57
CA GLY A 33 -10.15 -11.86 -3.84
C GLY A 33 -10.21 -10.77 -4.93
N SER A 34 -9.75 -9.55 -4.65
CA SER A 34 -9.65 -8.48 -5.65
C SER A 34 -8.24 -8.35 -6.23
N ARG A 35 -8.15 -7.73 -7.42
CA ARG A 35 -6.87 -7.28 -7.99
C ARG A 35 -6.79 -5.77 -7.82
N THR A 36 -5.85 -5.29 -7.02
CA THR A 36 -5.62 -3.85 -6.84
C THR A 36 -4.41 -3.42 -7.67
N CYS A 37 -4.57 -2.32 -8.42
CA CYS A 37 -3.47 -1.71 -9.17
C CYS A 37 -3.05 -0.41 -8.49
N ILE A 38 -1.75 -0.24 -8.26
CA ILE A 38 -1.17 0.99 -7.71
C ILE A 38 -0.64 1.84 -8.86
N MET A 39 -1.23 3.02 -9.08
CA MET A 39 -0.89 3.93 -10.19
C MET A 39 -0.41 5.29 -9.69
N GLY A 40 0.35 6.00 -10.53
CA GLY A 40 0.85 7.34 -10.22
C GLY A 40 2.16 7.68 -10.94
N PRO A 41 2.61 8.95 -10.88
CA PRO A 41 3.83 9.43 -11.53
C PRO A 41 5.11 8.71 -11.08
N SER A 42 6.19 8.75 -11.87
CA SER A 42 7.47 8.15 -11.46
C SER A 42 7.97 8.79 -10.15
N GLY A 43 8.53 7.96 -9.25
CA GLY A 43 9.08 8.42 -7.97
C GLY A 43 8.08 8.72 -6.85
N CYS A 44 6.79 8.45 -7.03
CA CYS A 44 5.74 8.66 -6.01
C CYS A 44 5.60 7.53 -4.96
N GLY A 45 6.54 6.57 -4.92
CA GLY A 45 6.55 5.52 -3.90
C GLY A 45 5.82 4.21 -4.23
N LYS A 46 5.38 4.00 -5.47
CA LYS A 46 4.68 2.75 -5.88
C LYS A 46 5.52 1.49 -5.67
N THR A 47 6.75 1.47 -6.15
CA THR A 47 7.70 0.36 -5.93
C THR A 47 8.11 0.22 -4.47
N THR A 48 7.86 1.23 -3.65
CA THR A 48 8.06 1.17 -2.20
C THR A 48 6.84 0.57 -1.48
N LEU A 49 5.66 0.58 -2.12
CA LEU A 49 4.41 0.02 -1.60
C LEU A 49 4.14 -1.42 -2.04
N ALA A 50 4.58 -1.79 -3.24
CA ALA A 50 4.42 -3.13 -3.83
C ALA A 50 5.59 -4.04 -3.47
#